data_AF-A0A9E0MEV6-F1
#
_entry.id   AF-A0A9E0MEV6-F1
#
_cell.length_a   1.000
_cell.length_b   1.000
_cell.length_c   1.000
_cell.angle_alpha   90.00
_cell.angle_beta   90.00
_cell.angle_gamma   90.00
#
_symmetry.space_group_name_H-M   'P 1'
#
loop_
_entity.id
_entity.type
_entity.pdbx_description
1 polymer ?
#
loop_
_entity_poly.entity_id
_entity_poly.type
_entity_poly.pdbx_seq_one_letter_code
_entity_poly.pdbx_strand_id
1 'polypeptide(L)'
;MNNRWMALLVAALAASNTLAQQGQSTLNLFVNAYHDQQSFSQNSVPGTTLQSQLFAEDHTRSPASSSSVYGSDHFASAFGSVDAKQISLYSSARHVAWIDQGTYGVGGMASAYASVAVPFLMQQAALTGTMGTMVVPLRVTGAVSLDTGFYDPVTFANTNGRAWIGFSATSLGQHPDCSSVGNQCRDIASDFQGTVVRGSGVDGIWTLNIPFQFGSWAQYQISANTEVRVGGNAGWGQSVDHEGESDFSHTLKWGGISAVLDASGQPVLNWTVQSLPGIDLTTPVPEPSSWALMLAGLVLLGWLAQQQQRRAKSPQHNRTTRQGPVST
;
A
#
# COMPACT_ATOMS: atom_id res chain seq x y z
N MET A 1 19.11 63.02 7.78
CA MET A 1 19.66 61.65 7.79
C MET A 1 18.47 60.69 7.68
N ASN A 2 18.46 59.90 6.60
CA ASN A 2 17.25 59.47 5.90
C ASN A 2 16.63 58.18 6.45
N ASN A 3 15.39 58.27 6.93
CA ASN A 3 14.49 57.17 7.32
C ASN A 3 14.14 56.16 6.20
N ARG A 4 14.71 56.31 5.00
CA ARG A 4 14.44 55.42 3.85
C ARG A 4 15.28 54.14 3.86
N TRP A 5 16.38 54.10 4.63
CA TRP A 5 17.26 52.92 4.69
C TRP A 5 16.79 51.85 5.69
N MET A 6 16.05 52.22 6.74
CA MET A 6 15.47 51.23 7.68
C MET A 6 14.25 50.49 7.11
N ALA A 7 13.45 51.12 6.25
CA ALA A 7 12.30 50.46 5.62
C ALA A 7 12.71 49.36 4.61
N LEU A 8 13.84 49.53 3.91
CA LEU A 8 14.37 48.51 3.01
C LEU A 8 15.02 47.34 3.75
N LEU A 9 15.62 47.55 4.93
CA LEU A 9 16.17 46.45 5.72
C LEU A 9 15.07 45.58 6.36
N VAL A 10 13.95 46.19 6.79
CA VAL A 10 12.81 45.44 7.35
C VAL A 10 12.02 44.72 6.26
N ALA A 11 11.93 45.27 5.04
CA ALA A 11 11.31 44.59 3.89
C ALA A 11 12.17 43.45 3.31
N ALA A 12 13.50 43.53 3.40
CA ALA A 12 14.39 42.45 2.94
C ALA A 12 14.45 41.27 3.93
N LEU A 13 14.22 41.50 5.24
CA LEU A 13 14.09 40.44 6.24
C LEU A 13 12.66 39.85 6.31
N ALA A 14 11.66 40.56 5.78
CA ALA A 14 10.28 40.07 5.68
C ALA A 14 9.93 39.49 4.29
N ALA A 15 10.86 39.51 3.32
CA ALA A 15 10.66 38.95 1.98
C ALA A 15 11.21 37.53 1.81
N SER A 16 11.75 36.92 2.87
CA SER A 16 11.86 35.45 2.97
C SER A 16 10.51 34.81 3.30
N ASN A 17 9.42 35.38 2.78
CA ASN A 17 8.10 34.81 2.84
C ASN A 17 8.14 33.46 2.11
N THR A 18 8.27 32.39 2.87
CA THR A 18 7.16 31.44 3.04
C THR A 18 6.24 31.35 1.82
N LEU A 19 6.79 30.96 0.66
CA LEU A 19 6.00 30.11 -0.21
C LEU A 19 5.79 28.87 0.63
N ALA A 20 4.57 28.71 1.15
CA ALA A 20 4.12 27.45 1.70
C ALA A 20 4.46 26.41 0.62
N GLN A 21 5.52 25.63 0.82
CA GLN A 21 5.83 24.52 -0.06
C GLN A 21 4.58 23.65 0.00
N GLN A 22 3.87 23.54 -1.12
CA GLN A 22 2.68 22.73 -1.17
C GLN A 22 3.13 21.27 -1.13
N GLY A 23 2.49 20.49 -0.26
CA GLY A 23 2.66 19.04 -0.32
C GLY A 23 2.17 18.52 -1.66
N GLN A 24 2.85 17.50 -2.17
CA GLN A 24 2.49 16.87 -3.43
C GLN A 24 2.26 15.39 -3.19
N SER A 25 1.19 14.85 -3.76
CA SER A 25 0.99 13.41 -3.82
C SER A 25 0.59 13.00 -5.22
N THR A 26 0.97 11.77 -5.55
CA THR A 26 0.59 11.06 -6.78
C THR A 26 0.04 9.71 -6.38
N LEU A 27 -1.04 9.29 -7.02
CA LEU A 27 -1.60 7.95 -6.94
C LEU A 27 -2.00 7.52 -8.36
N ASN A 28 -1.37 6.46 -8.85
CA ASN A 28 -1.58 5.90 -10.18
C ASN A 28 -1.91 4.42 -10.05
N LEU A 29 -2.98 4.00 -10.71
CA LEU A 29 -3.38 2.60 -10.80
C LEU A 29 -3.39 2.18 -12.27
N PHE A 30 -2.97 0.96 -12.51
CA PHE A 30 -3.06 0.32 -13.82
C PHE A 30 -3.54 -1.13 -13.63
N VAL A 31 -4.55 -1.52 -14.39
CA VAL A 31 -5.03 -2.90 -14.48
C VAL A 31 -5.28 -3.27 -15.94
N ASN A 32 -4.99 -4.52 -16.27
CA ASN A 32 -5.22 -5.11 -17.57
C ASN A 32 -5.45 -6.62 -17.42
N ALA A 33 -6.64 -7.07 -17.80
CA ALA A 33 -6.95 -8.47 -18.03
C ALA A 33 -6.67 -8.79 -19.50
N TYR A 34 -5.63 -9.57 -19.79
CA TYR A 34 -5.17 -9.80 -21.16
C TYR A 34 -6.18 -10.66 -21.94
N HIS A 35 -7.17 -10.05 -22.59
CA HIS A 35 -7.92 -10.68 -23.67
C HIS A 35 -8.73 -9.70 -24.56
N ASP A 36 -9.10 -8.51 -24.09
CA ASP A 36 -9.94 -7.57 -24.85
C ASP A 36 -9.23 -6.30 -25.35
N GLN A 37 -7.91 -6.19 -25.17
CA GLN A 37 -7.09 -4.98 -25.41
C GLN A 37 -7.57 -3.74 -24.63
N GLN A 38 -8.51 -3.88 -23.69
CA GLN A 38 -8.89 -2.80 -22.81
C GLN A 38 -7.86 -2.72 -21.69
N SER A 39 -7.54 -1.50 -21.28
CA SER A 39 -6.71 -1.26 -20.12
C SER A 39 -7.32 -0.11 -19.37
N PHE A 40 -7.38 -0.23 -18.06
CA PHE A 40 -7.86 0.84 -17.22
C PHE A 40 -6.68 1.46 -16.49
N SER A 41 -6.53 2.77 -16.67
CA SER A 41 -5.56 3.57 -15.91
C SER A 41 -6.29 4.71 -15.24
N GLN A 42 -6.05 4.87 -13.94
CA GLN A 42 -6.61 5.97 -13.16
C GLN A 42 -5.48 6.68 -12.44
N ASN A 43 -5.41 7.99 -12.62
CA ASN A 43 -4.37 8.83 -12.04
C ASN A 43 -5.00 9.98 -11.28
N SER A 44 -4.49 10.28 -10.09
CA SER A 44 -4.76 11.55 -9.40
C SER A 44 -3.92 12.67 -10.02
N VAL A 45 -4.46 13.88 -10.15
CA VAL A 45 -3.69 15.04 -10.61
C VAL A 45 -2.60 15.40 -9.58
N PRO A 46 -1.31 15.47 -9.96
CA PRO A 46 -0.26 15.90 -9.06
C PRO A 46 -0.55 17.28 -8.44
N GLY A 47 -0.47 17.39 -7.12
CA GLY A 47 -0.38 18.68 -6.41
C GLY A 47 -1.69 19.35 -5.98
N THR A 48 -2.84 18.69 -6.00
CA THR A 48 -4.12 19.33 -5.58
C THR A 48 -4.72 18.80 -4.28
N THR A 49 -4.37 17.58 -3.85
CA THR A 49 -4.89 16.96 -2.63
C THR A 49 -3.89 15.96 -2.08
N LEU A 50 -3.46 16.13 -0.82
CA LEU A 50 -2.58 15.19 -0.10
C LEU A 50 -3.25 13.85 0.19
N GLN A 51 -4.58 13.79 0.03
CA GLN A 51 -5.38 12.62 0.26
C GLN A 51 -6.07 12.21 -1.04
N SER A 52 -5.78 11.01 -1.51
CA SER A 52 -6.50 10.40 -2.63
C SER A 52 -6.69 8.92 -2.36
N GLN A 53 -7.81 8.39 -2.84
CA GLN A 53 -8.12 6.98 -2.84
C GLN A 53 -8.69 6.63 -4.20
N LEU A 54 -8.10 5.64 -4.85
CA LEU A 54 -8.49 5.18 -6.18
C LEU A 54 -8.72 3.67 -6.16
N PHE A 55 -9.50 3.21 -7.12
CA PHE A 55 -9.80 1.80 -7.31
C PHE A 55 -9.95 1.52 -8.80
N ALA A 56 -9.31 0.44 -9.24
CA ALA A 56 -9.23 0.04 -10.63
C ALA A 56 -9.49 -1.46 -10.73
N GLU A 57 -10.38 -1.85 -11.64
CA GLU A 57 -10.66 -3.25 -11.94
C GLU A 57 -10.77 -3.43 -13.45
N ASP A 58 -10.33 -4.60 -13.89
CA ASP A 58 -10.57 -5.09 -15.24
C ASP A 58 -10.92 -6.57 -15.18
N HIS A 59 -11.98 -6.94 -15.90
CA HIS A 59 -12.53 -8.29 -15.91
C HIS A 59 -12.90 -8.68 -17.34
N THR A 60 -12.12 -9.58 -17.92
CA THR A 60 -12.48 -10.18 -19.20
C THR A 60 -12.91 -11.63 -19.00
N ARG A 61 -14.05 -11.99 -19.60
CA ARG A 61 -14.56 -13.36 -19.59
C ARG A 61 -14.97 -13.77 -20.99
N SER A 62 -14.58 -14.98 -21.42
CA SER A 62 -15.09 -15.54 -22.67
C SER A 62 -16.62 -15.74 -22.57
N PRO A 63 -17.39 -15.32 -23.58
CA PRO A 63 -18.85 -15.46 -23.54
C PRO A 63 -19.25 -16.93 -23.46
N ALA A 64 -20.32 -17.25 -22.73
CA ALA A 64 -20.80 -18.63 -22.58
C ALA A 64 -21.18 -19.33 -23.91
N SER A 65 -21.23 -18.58 -25.02
CA SER A 65 -21.52 -19.05 -26.38
C SER A 65 -20.28 -19.12 -27.29
N SER A 66 -19.06 -18.81 -26.81
CA SER A 66 -17.85 -19.16 -27.57
C SER A 66 -17.81 -20.67 -27.73
N SER A 67 -17.28 -21.15 -28.86
CA SER A 67 -17.27 -22.58 -29.20
C SER A 67 -16.82 -23.44 -28.01
N SER A 68 -17.32 -24.67 -27.93
CA SER A 68 -16.99 -25.70 -26.93
C SER A 68 -15.52 -26.16 -26.98
N VAL A 69 -14.60 -25.24 -27.27
CA VAL A 69 -13.21 -25.48 -27.59
C VAL A 69 -12.32 -24.67 -26.67
N TYR A 70 -12.73 -23.50 -26.17
CA TYR A 70 -11.96 -22.76 -25.17
C TYR A 70 -12.85 -21.86 -24.30
N GLY A 71 -12.36 -21.55 -23.10
CA GLY A 71 -12.97 -20.56 -22.22
C GLY A 71 -11.97 -19.96 -21.26
N SER A 72 -12.30 -18.76 -20.77
CA SER A 72 -11.39 -17.96 -19.96
C SER A 72 -12.10 -16.97 -19.05
N ASP A 73 -11.46 -16.70 -17.92
CA ASP A 73 -11.86 -15.73 -16.91
C ASP A 73 -10.59 -15.03 -16.37
N HIS A 74 -10.49 -13.73 -16.57
CA HIS A 74 -9.30 -12.94 -16.25
C HIS A 74 -9.68 -11.72 -15.44
N PHE A 75 -9.12 -11.62 -14.24
CA PHE A 75 -9.44 -10.56 -13.31
C PHE A 75 -8.17 -9.86 -12.83
N ALA A 76 -8.12 -8.55 -12.96
CA ALA A 76 -7.05 -7.72 -12.43
C ALA A 76 -7.66 -6.59 -11.60
N SER A 77 -7.14 -6.39 -10.39
CA SER A 77 -7.60 -5.32 -9.49
C SER A 77 -6.42 -4.60 -8.87
N ALA A 78 -6.56 -3.28 -8.74
CA ALA A 78 -5.60 -2.44 -8.04
C ALA A 78 -6.35 -1.44 -7.17
N PHE A 79 -5.82 -1.25 -5.97
CA PHE A 79 -6.31 -0.29 -5.01
C PHE A 79 -5.15 0.56 -4.51
N GLY A 80 -5.42 1.83 -4.23
CA GLY A 80 -4.47 2.60 -3.45
C GLY A 80 -5.08 3.78 -2.74
N SER A 81 -4.43 4.18 -1.66
CA SER A 81 -4.67 5.43 -0.96
C SER A 81 -3.35 6.07 -0.54
N VAL A 82 -3.28 7.38 -0.66
CA VAL A 82 -2.13 8.20 -0.25
C VAL A 82 -2.60 9.31 0.70
N ASP A 83 -1.81 9.55 1.73
CA ASP A 83 -1.89 10.62 2.74
C ASP A 83 -0.44 11.08 3.03
N ALA A 84 -0.25 12.31 3.55
CA ALA A 84 1.03 12.80 4.06
C ALA A 84 1.73 11.87 5.06
N LYS A 85 0.96 11.09 5.83
CA LYS A 85 1.49 10.16 6.84
C LYS A 85 1.30 8.68 6.50
N GLN A 86 0.59 8.36 5.42
CA GLN A 86 0.26 6.97 5.10
C GLN A 86 0.20 6.69 3.60
N ILE A 87 0.72 5.52 3.21
CA ILE A 87 0.46 4.93 1.89
C ILE A 87 -0.09 3.52 2.10
N SER A 88 -1.11 3.16 1.33
CA SER A 88 -1.71 1.83 1.27
C SER A 88 -1.93 1.47 -0.19
N LEU A 89 -1.38 0.35 -0.65
CA LEU A 89 -1.47 -0.11 -2.04
C LEU A 89 -1.78 -1.60 -2.09
N TYR A 90 -2.60 -2.03 -3.03
CA TYR A 90 -2.86 -3.45 -3.26
C TYR A 90 -2.96 -3.68 -4.77
N SER A 91 -2.40 -4.80 -5.22
CA SER A 91 -2.55 -5.27 -6.59
C SER A 91 -2.79 -6.79 -6.56
N SER A 92 -3.78 -7.24 -7.30
CA SER A 92 -4.05 -8.66 -7.51
C SER A 92 -4.37 -8.93 -8.97
N ALA A 93 -3.90 -10.06 -9.46
CA ALA A 93 -4.27 -10.56 -10.75
C ALA A 93 -4.52 -12.06 -10.66
N ARG A 94 -5.66 -12.51 -11.20
CA ARG A 94 -6.05 -13.90 -11.30
C ARG A 94 -6.40 -14.25 -12.74
N HIS A 95 -6.05 -15.46 -13.10
CA HIS A 95 -6.19 -15.97 -14.44
C HIS A 95 -6.73 -17.41 -14.40
N VAL A 96 -7.83 -17.66 -15.12
CA VAL A 96 -8.35 -19.00 -15.42
C VAL A 96 -8.51 -19.18 -16.93
N ALA A 97 -8.02 -20.29 -17.48
CA ALA A 97 -8.29 -20.69 -18.86
C ALA A 97 -8.34 -22.21 -19.03
N TRP A 98 -9.14 -22.66 -20.01
CA TRP A 98 -9.19 -24.06 -20.43
C TRP A 98 -9.40 -24.14 -21.94
N ILE A 99 -8.88 -25.20 -22.56
CA ILE A 99 -8.97 -25.42 -24.01
C ILE A 99 -9.03 -26.91 -24.37
N ASP A 100 -10.00 -27.25 -25.22
CA ASP A 100 -10.23 -28.60 -25.74
C ASP A 100 -9.53 -28.86 -27.08
N GLN A 101 -8.99 -27.84 -27.77
CA GLN A 101 -8.13 -27.98 -28.97
C GLN A 101 -7.19 -26.78 -29.17
N GLY A 102 -5.88 -27.02 -29.30
CA GLY A 102 -4.88 -25.98 -29.63
C GLY A 102 -4.13 -25.44 -28.42
N THR A 103 -3.68 -24.19 -28.53
CA THR A 103 -2.98 -23.44 -27.45
C THR A 103 -3.64 -22.09 -27.28
N TYR A 104 -3.87 -21.67 -26.05
CA TYR A 104 -4.47 -20.39 -25.72
C TYR A 104 -3.67 -19.70 -24.62
N GLY A 105 -3.13 -18.53 -24.96
CA GLY A 105 -2.25 -17.73 -24.11
C GLY A 105 -3.01 -16.56 -23.49
N VAL A 106 -2.72 -16.29 -22.23
CA VAL A 106 -3.60 -15.56 -21.34
C VAL A 106 -2.82 -14.97 -20.17
N GLY A 107 -3.37 -13.93 -19.53
CA GLY A 107 -2.72 -13.33 -18.37
C GLY A 107 -3.49 -12.16 -17.78
N GLY A 108 -2.86 -11.52 -16.80
CA GLY A 108 -3.34 -10.32 -16.15
C GLY A 108 -2.19 -9.52 -15.55
N MET A 109 -2.36 -8.22 -15.47
CA MET A 109 -1.43 -7.33 -14.79
C MET A 109 -2.20 -6.31 -13.95
N ALA A 110 -1.78 -6.17 -12.70
CA ALA A 110 -2.25 -5.11 -11.82
C ALA A 110 -1.03 -4.41 -11.22
N SER A 111 -1.10 -3.09 -11.14
CA SER A 111 -0.10 -2.29 -10.44
C SER A 111 -0.71 -1.06 -9.81
N ALA A 112 -0.16 -0.68 -8.68
CA ALA A 112 -0.49 0.55 -7.99
C ALA A 112 0.81 1.26 -7.61
N TYR A 113 0.86 2.57 -7.80
CA TYR A 113 1.97 3.43 -7.39
C TYR A 113 1.43 4.62 -6.62
N ALA A 114 2.07 4.94 -5.50
CA ALA A 114 1.80 6.16 -4.77
C ALA A 114 3.10 6.85 -4.38
N SER A 115 3.06 8.17 -4.31
CA SER A 115 4.09 8.96 -3.67
C SER A 115 3.52 10.18 -2.97
N VAL A 116 4.19 10.61 -1.91
CA VAL A 116 3.86 11.81 -1.15
C VAL A 116 5.12 12.54 -0.75
N ALA A 117 5.17 13.84 -1.00
CA ALA A 117 6.23 14.75 -0.63
C ALA A 117 5.69 15.74 0.41
N VAL A 118 6.35 15.79 1.57
CA VAL A 118 5.92 16.60 2.72
C VAL A 118 7.06 17.53 3.12
N PRO A 119 6.86 18.85 3.02
CA PRO A 119 7.79 19.83 3.55
C PRO A 119 7.60 19.99 5.05
N PHE A 120 8.69 20.24 5.75
CA PHE A 120 8.71 20.48 7.18
C PHE A 120 9.80 21.50 7.57
N LEU A 121 9.60 22.14 8.70
CA LEU A 121 10.53 23.09 9.30
C LEU A 121 10.75 22.72 10.76
N MET A 122 11.98 22.34 11.08
CA MET A 122 12.40 22.07 12.46
C MET A 122 12.96 23.34 13.07
N GLN A 123 12.51 23.71 14.26
CA GLN A 123 12.96 24.91 14.94
C GLN A 123 13.49 24.60 16.35
N GLN A 124 14.64 25.20 16.66
CA GLN A 124 15.19 25.32 17.99
C GLN A 124 16.11 26.55 17.96
N ALA A 125 15.80 27.57 18.77
CA ALA A 125 16.40 28.90 18.61
C ALA A 125 17.93 28.91 18.69
N ALA A 126 18.52 28.16 19.63
CA ALA A 126 19.96 28.08 19.86
C ALA A 126 20.72 27.27 18.79
N LEU A 127 20.02 26.45 18.00
CA LEU A 127 20.60 25.60 16.97
C LEU A 127 20.33 26.09 15.54
N THR A 128 19.66 27.23 15.38
CA THR A 128 19.35 27.81 14.07
C THR A 128 20.59 27.87 13.16
N GLY A 129 20.46 27.33 11.95
CA GLY A 129 21.55 27.25 10.97
C GLY A 129 22.49 26.06 11.15
N THR A 130 22.35 25.24 12.20
CA THR A 130 23.13 24.01 12.38
C THR A 130 22.40 22.79 11.79
N MET A 131 23.17 21.76 11.44
CA MET A 131 22.60 20.49 10.98
C MET A 131 22.02 19.69 12.15
N GLY A 132 20.92 18.98 11.88
CA GLY A 132 20.30 18.04 12.77
C GLY A 132 19.79 16.80 12.02
N THR A 133 19.34 15.81 12.78
CA THR A 133 18.75 14.57 12.26
C THR A 133 17.42 14.31 12.93
N MET A 134 16.38 14.09 12.14
CA MET A 134 15.05 13.69 12.61
C MET A 134 14.95 12.17 12.50
N VAL A 135 14.71 11.51 13.64
CA VAL A 135 14.58 10.05 13.71
C VAL A 135 13.11 9.69 13.68
N VAL A 136 12.72 8.86 12.70
CA VAL A 136 11.32 8.54 12.43
C VAL A 136 11.18 7.04 12.22
N PRO A 137 10.42 6.32 13.07
CA PRO A 137 10.01 4.96 12.74
C PRO A 137 8.90 4.99 11.69
N LEU A 138 9.14 4.39 10.53
CA LEU A 138 8.09 3.99 9.61
C LEU A 138 7.68 2.55 9.92
N ARG A 139 6.39 2.31 10.09
CA ARG A 139 5.88 0.93 10.16
C ARG A 139 5.61 0.45 8.76
N VAL A 140 6.26 -0.66 8.43
CA VAL A 140 6.16 -1.31 7.14
C VAL A 140 5.66 -2.74 7.31
N THR A 141 4.60 -3.11 6.60
CA THR A 141 4.05 -4.47 6.64
C THR A 141 3.52 -4.85 5.28
N GLY A 142 4.02 -5.88 4.62
CA GLY A 142 3.47 -6.28 3.35
C GLY A 142 3.90 -7.65 2.89
N ALA A 143 3.14 -8.19 1.96
CA ALA A 143 3.34 -9.54 1.46
C ALA A 143 3.23 -9.57 -0.07
N VAL A 144 3.98 -10.47 -0.67
CA VAL A 144 3.74 -10.94 -2.02
C VAL A 144 3.36 -12.41 -1.90
N SER A 145 2.13 -12.74 -2.28
CA SER A 145 1.62 -14.10 -2.28
C SER A 145 1.43 -14.52 -3.72
N LEU A 146 2.07 -15.61 -4.12
CA LEU A 146 1.88 -16.17 -5.44
C LEU A 146 1.33 -17.57 -5.27
N ASP A 147 0.22 -17.87 -5.92
CA ASP A 147 -0.23 -19.24 -6.01
C ASP A 147 0.76 -20.03 -6.86
N THR A 148 1.15 -21.20 -6.36
CA THR A 148 1.87 -22.17 -7.16
C THR A 148 0.98 -22.74 -8.27
N GLY A 149 -0.34 -22.64 -8.18
CA GLY A 149 -1.31 -23.02 -9.21
C GLY A 149 -1.62 -24.51 -9.27
N PHE A 150 -2.83 -24.83 -9.75
CA PHE A 150 -3.25 -26.19 -10.06
C PHE A 150 -2.78 -26.56 -11.47
N TYR A 151 -1.86 -27.53 -11.58
CA TYR A 151 -1.32 -28.00 -12.85
C TYR A 151 -1.99 -29.30 -13.26
N ASP A 152 -2.77 -29.29 -14.35
CA ASP A 152 -3.18 -30.55 -14.96
C ASP A 152 -3.49 -30.46 -16.45
N PRO A 153 -2.58 -30.98 -17.29
CA PRO A 153 -1.17 -30.59 -17.41
C PRO A 153 -1.06 -29.16 -17.98
N VAL A 154 0.10 -28.47 -17.94
CA VAL A 154 0.24 -27.11 -18.53
C VAL A 154 1.52 -27.03 -19.36
N THR A 155 1.50 -26.32 -20.49
CA THR A 155 2.69 -26.14 -21.34
C THR A 155 3.63 -25.05 -20.79
N PHE A 156 3.08 -23.97 -20.22
CA PHE A 156 3.82 -22.89 -19.56
C PHE A 156 2.90 -22.07 -18.64
N ALA A 157 3.38 -21.71 -17.44
CA ALA A 157 2.74 -20.76 -16.54
C ALA A 157 3.79 -19.97 -15.75
N ASN A 158 3.52 -18.70 -15.49
CA ASN A 158 4.39 -17.82 -14.72
C ASN A 158 3.56 -16.79 -13.94
N THR A 159 3.85 -16.68 -12.65
CA THR A 159 3.37 -15.61 -11.79
C THR A 159 4.57 -14.85 -11.24
N ASN A 160 4.52 -13.53 -11.33
CA ASN A 160 5.48 -12.62 -10.73
C ASN A 160 4.73 -11.58 -9.88
N GLY A 161 5.25 -11.32 -8.69
CA GLY A 161 4.76 -10.26 -7.82
C GLY A 161 5.93 -9.46 -7.29
N ARG A 162 5.73 -8.16 -7.15
CA ARG A 162 6.72 -7.26 -6.55
C ARG A 162 6.02 -6.22 -5.71
N ALA A 163 6.68 -5.85 -4.61
CA ALA A 163 6.28 -4.73 -3.79
C ALA A 163 7.53 -4.01 -3.30
N TRP A 164 7.57 -2.68 -3.44
CA TRP A 164 8.69 -1.89 -2.94
C TRP A 164 8.24 -0.56 -2.35
N ILE A 165 9.06 -0.04 -1.44
CA ILE A 165 8.94 1.28 -0.85
C ILE A 165 10.26 2.01 -1.06
N GLY A 166 10.15 3.26 -1.51
CA GLY A 166 11.23 4.22 -1.60
C GLY A 166 11.08 5.34 -0.58
N PHE A 167 12.22 5.80 -0.08
CA PHE A 167 12.30 7.00 0.74
C PHE A 167 13.41 7.91 0.21
N SER A 168 13.08 9.20 0.11
CA SER A 168 14.03 10.24 -0.27
C SER A 168 13.86 11.44 0.65
N ALA A 169 14.95 12.13 0.96
CA ALA A 169 14.89 13.37 1.73
C ALA A 169 16.03 14.30 1.33
N THR A 170 15.85 15.60 1.58
CA THR A 170 16.91 16.59 1.36
C THR A 170 18.20 16.16 2.06
N SER A 171 19.32 16.13 1.32
CA SER A 171 20.64 15.77 1.84
C SER A 171 20.81 14.32 2.35
N LEU A 172 19.86 13.42 2.07
CA LEU A 172 20.00 12.01 2.42
C LEU A 172 20.87 11.27 1.40
N GLY A 173 21.82 10.47 1.88
CA GLY A 173 22.68 9.63 1.05
C GLY A 173 21.91 8.51 0.35
N GLN A 174 22.31 8.20 -0.89
CA GLN A 174 21.72 7.13 -1.69
C GLN A 174 22.31 5.76 -1.33
N HIS A 175 21.43 4.79 -1.08
CA HIS A 175 21.78 3.39 -0.87
C HIS A 175 21.99 2.70 -2.23
N PRO A 176 23.06 1.90 -2.43
CA PRO A 176 23.38 1.28 -3.71
C PRO A 176 22.21 0.45 -4.29
N ASP A 177 21.55 -0.32 -3.43
CA ASP A 177 20.43 -1.19 -3.81
C ASP A 177 19.15 -0.44 -4.22
N CYS A 178 19.08 0.86 -3.93
CA CYS A 178 17.86 1.67 -4.07
C CYS A 178 17.92 2.68 -5.21
N SER A 179 18.97 2.60 -6.04
CA SER A 179 19.32 3.64 -7.00
C SER A 179 18.25 4.02 -8.03
N SER A 180 17.28 3.14 -8.29
CA SER A 180 16.15 3.38 -9.20
C SER A 180 14.85 3.79 -8.51
N VAL A 181 14.82 3.82 -7.17
CA VAL A 181 13.59 3.88 -6.37
C VAL A 181 13.58 5.09 -5.42
N GLY A 182 14.74 5.40 -4.80
CA GLY A 182 14.88 6.51 -3.86
C GLY A 182 16.27 6.55 -3.22
N ASN A 183 16.46 7.40 -2.21
CA ASN A 183 17.70 7.40 -1.44
C ASN A 183 17.83 6.13 -0.58
N GLN A 184 16.72 5.61 -0.06
CA GLN A 184 16.65 4.37 0.72
C GLN A 184 15.42 3.57 0.28
N CYS A 185 15.40 2.25 0.49
CA CYS A 185 14.30 1.40 0.02
C CYS A 185 14.17 0.07 0.77
N ARG A 186 12.99 -0.53 0.67
CA ARG A 186 12.69 -1.93 1.01
C ARG A 186 11.96 -2.55 -0.18
N ASP A 187 12.34 -3.74 -0.60
CA ASP A 187 11.82 -4.37 -1.82
C ASP A 187 11.70 -5.88 -1.62
N ILE A 188 10.56 -6.43 -2.03
CA ILE A 188 10.31 -7.85 -2.12
C ILE A 188 9.82 -8.14 -3.54
N ALA A 189 10.47 -9.09 -4.18
CA ALA A 189 10.04 -9.63 -5.46
C ALA A 189 9.90 -11.15 -5.30
N SER A 190 8.84 -11.72 -5.82
CA SER A 190 8.65 -13.17 -5.87
C SER A 190 8.30 -13.56 -7.29
N ASP A 191 8.77 -14.72 -7.70
CA ASP A 191 8.35 -15.40 -8.91
C ASP A 191 8.33 -16.91 -8.67
N PHE A 192 8.18 -17.69 -9.73
CA PHE A 192 8.20 -19.16 -9.68
C PHE A 192 9.57 -19.75 -9.30
N GLN A 193 10.67 -19.00 -9.38
CA GLN A 193 12.01 -19.45 -9.00
C GLN A 193 12.27 -19.22 -7.50
N GLY A 194 11.45 -18.39 -6.85
CA GLY A 194 11.47 -18.14 -5.42
C GLY A 194 11.28 -16.67 -5.08
N THR A 195 11.48 -16.33 -3.81
CA THR A 195 11.34 -14.96 -3.31
C THR A 195 12.72 -14.32 -3.14
N VAL A 196 12.92 -13.17 -3.77
CA VAL A 196 14.08 -12.31 -3.60
C VAL A 196 13.69 -11.13 -2.71
N VAL A 197 14.37 -11.01 -1.58
CA VAL A 197 14.22 -9.87 -0.67
C VAL A 197 15.46 -8.98 -0.79
N ARG A 198 15.26 -7.69 -1.09
CA ARG A 198 16.35 -6.68 -1.10
C ARG A 198 16.15 -5.69 0.05
N GLY A 199 17.25 -5.30 0.69
CA GLY A 199 17.23 -4.55 1.95
C GLY A 199 16.88 -5.43 3.15
N SER A 200 16.15 -4.89 4.13
CA SER A 200 15.79 -5.59 5.38
C SER A 200 14.43 -6.31 5.34
N GLY A 201 13.93 -6.64 4.15
CA GLY A 201 12.54 -7.09 3.98
C GLY A 201 11.54 -5.94 4.07
N VAL A 202 10.28 -6.22 3.73
CA VAL A 202 9.20 -5.22 3.73
C VAL A 202 8.42 -5.21 5.05
N ASP A 203 8.57 -6.23 5.89
CA ASP A 203 7.96 -6.25 7.22
C ASP A 203 8.86 -5.65 8.31
N GLY A 204 8.25 -4.91 9.23
CA GLY A 204 8.85 -4.41 10.46
C GLY A 204 8.90 -2.89 10.57
N ILE A 205 9.67 -2.42 11.56
CA ILE A 205 9.90 -0.99 11.77
C ILE A 205 11.15 -0.59 10.99
N TRP A 206 11.00 0.42 10.14
CA TRP A 206 12.06 1.05 9.41
C TRP A 206 12.37 2.42 10.00
N THR A 207 13.46 2.50 10.76
CA THR A 207 13.92 3.76 11.34
C THR A 207 14.64 4.59 10.27
N LEU A 208 14.06 5.72 9.92
CA LEU A 208 14.65 6.72 9.05
C LEU A 208 15.40 7.77 9.86
N ASN A 209 16.58 8.14 9.36
CA ASN A 209 17.39 9.24 9.88
C ASN A 209 17.41 10.34 8.83
N ILE A 210 16.55 11.34 8.99
CA ILE A 210 16.29 12.38 8.00
C ILE A 210 17.13 13.61 8.35
N PRO A 211 18.18 13.94 7.57
CA PRO A 211 18.99 15.12 7.84
C PRO A 211 18.22 16.39 7.49
N PHE A 212 18.42 17.44 8.29
CA PHE A 212 17.85 18.77 8.08
C PHE A 212 18.74 19.86 8.68
N GLN A 213 18.44 21.12 8.41
CA GLN A 213 19.07 22.27 9.07
C GLN A 213 18.02 23.02 9.90
N PHE A 214 18.31 23.29 11.17
CA PHE A 214 17.36 24.01 12.04
C PHE A 214 17.08 25.42 11.51
N GLY A 215 15.81 25.81 11.51
CA GLY A 215 15.36 27.10 10.98
C GLY A 215 15.26 27.18 9.46
N SER A 216 15.56 26.09 8.74
CA SER A 216 15.42 25.98 7.29
C SER A 216 14.36 24.94 6.93
N TRP A 217 13.60 25.20 5.86
CA TRP A 217 12.65 24.22 5.32
C TRP A 217 13.41 23.05 4.68
N ALA A 218 12.92 21.84 4.94
CA ALA A 218 13.37 20.60 4.32
C ALA A 218 12.16 19.82 3.79
N GLN A 219 12.41 18.80 2.98
CA GLN A 219 11.36 17.93 2.44
C GLN A 219 11.78 16.47 2.52
N TYR A 220 10.80 15.61 2.83
CA TYR A 220 10.91 14.18 2.57
C TYR A 220 9.89 13.76 1.51
N GLN A 221 10.18 12.66 0.83
CA GLN A 221 9.29 11.99 -0.09
C GLN A 221 9.26 10.50 0.24
N ILE A 222 8.06 9.96 0.31
CA ILE A 222 7.82 8.53 0.41
C ILE A 222 7.16 8.07 -0.87
N SER A 223 7.59 6.94 -1.42
CA SER A 223 6.97 6.29 -2.58
C SER A 223 6.76 4.81 -2.29
N ALA A 224 5.74 4.23 -2.89
CA ALA A 224 5.51 2.80 -2.84
C ALA A 224 4.93 2.32 -4.16
N ASN A 225 5.12 1.03 -4.44
CA ASN A 225 4.57 0.36 -5.59
C ASN A 225 4.22 -1.09 -5.24
N THR A 226 3.11 -1.55 -5.81
CA THR A 226 2.74 -2.97 -5.88
C THR A 226 2.56 -3.31 -7.34
N GLU A 227 3.00 -4.50 -7.73
CA GLU A 227 2.86 -5.02 -9.07
C GLU A 227 2.63 -6.52 -8.99
N VAL A 228 1.68 -7.01 -9.77
CA VAL A 228 1.45 -8.43 -9.99
C VAL A 228 1.26 -8.65 -11.48
N ARG A 229 1.89 -9.71 -11.97
CA ARG A 229 1.70 -10.25 -13.32
C ARG A 229 1.43 -11.75 -13.21
N VAL A 230 0.33 -12.19 -13.79
CA VAL A 230 0.03 -13.60 -14.01
C VAL A 230 -0.01 -13.86 -15.51
N GLY A 231 0.53 -14.99 -15.94
CA GLY A 231 0.48 -15.39 -17.34
C GLY A 231 0.60 -16.91 -17.48
N GLY A 232 -0.01 -17.45 -18.52
CA GLY A 232 0.07 -18.87 -18.79
C GLY A 232 -0.49 -19.25 -20.15
N ASN A 233 -0.21 -20.48 -20.55
CA ASN A 233 -0.71 -21.08 -21.78
C ASN A 233 -1.39 -22.41 -21.45
N ALA A 234 -2.70 -22.49 -21.69
CA ALA A 234 -3.40 -23.77 -21.71
C ALA A 234 -3.14 -24.45 -23.06
N GLY A 235 -2.67 -25.71 -23.02
CA GLY A 235 -2.55 -26.59 -24.18
C GLY A 235 -3.72 -27.55 -24.31
N TRP A 236 -3.65 -28.48 -25.25
CA TRP A 236 -4.77 -29.38 -25.56
C TRP A 236 -5.22 -30.22 -24.36
N GLY A 237 -6.49 -30.08 -23.95
CA GLY A 237 -7.08 -30.82 -22.84
C GLY A 237 -6.62 -30.33 -21.46
N GLN A 238 -6.08 -29.11 -21.40
CA GLN A 238 -5.46 -28.54 -20.21
C GLN A 238 -6.32 -27.42 -19.61
N SER A 239 -6.19 -27.25 -18.31
CA SER A 239 -6.70 -26.08 -17.58
C SER A 239 -5.61 -25.41 -16.76
N VAL A 240 -5.69 -24.10 -16.63
CA VAL A 240 -4.72 -23.26 -15.94
C VAL A 240 -5.48 -22.31 -15.02
N ASP A 241 -5.13 -22.31 -13.73
CA ASP A 241 -5.60 -21.35 -12.73
C ASP A 241 -4.38 -20.83 -11.94
N HIS A 242 -4.17 -19.51 -11.99
CA HIS A 242 -3.10 -18.84 -11.25
C HIS A 242 -3.57 -17.52 -10.68
N GLU A 243 -3.08 -17.23 -9.49
CA GLU A 243 -3.33 -15.99 -8.79
C GLU A 243 -2.02 -15.44 -8.24
N GLY A 244 -1.89 -14.13 -8.27
CA GLY A 244 -0.83 -13.40 -7.60
C GLY A 244 -1.41 -12.21 -6.87
N GLU A 245 -0.82 -11.91 -5.72
CA GLU A 245 -1.18 -10.78 -4.88
C GLU A 245 0.07 -10.08 -4.39
N SER A 246 0.01 -8.75 -4.38
CA SER A 246 1.00 -7.87 -3.78
C SER A 246 0.24 -6.89 -2.88
N ASP A 247 0.30 -7.15 -1.58
CA ASP A 247 -0.48 -6.43 -0.58
C ASP A 247 0.40 -5.54 0.28
N PHE A 248 0.33 -4.25 -0.03
CA PHE A 248 0.81 -3.14 0.78
C PHE A 248 -0.34 -2.27 1.33
N SER A 249 -1.53 -2.79 1.58
CA SER A 249 -2.67 -1.98 2.04
C SER A 249 -2.60 -1.51 3.51
N HIS A 250 -1.61 -1.97 4.28
CA HIS A 250 -1.49 -1.70 5.73
C HIS A 250 -0.16 -1.02 6.12
N THR A 251 0.59 -0.52 5.14
CA THR A 251 2.03 -0.86 5.02
C THR A 251 2.96 0.30 5.12
N LEU A 252 2.46 1.52 5.11
CA LEU A 252 3.37 2.62 5.34
C LEU A 252 2.67 3.61 6.23
N LYS A 253 3.09 3.61 7.49
CA LYS A 253 2.52 4.49 8.50
C LYS A 253 3.64 5.24 9.19
N TRP A 254 3.56 6.57 9.14
CA TRP A 254 4.42 7.45 9.91
C TRP A 254 4.23 7.19 11.41
N GLY A 255 5.31 6.80 12.10
CA GLY A 255 5.28 6.47 13.52
C GLY A 255 5.52 7.66 14.45
N GLY A 256 5.52 8.88 13.93
CA GLY A 256 5.86 10.09 14.68
C GLY A 256 7.37 10.36 14.68
N ILE A 257 7.79 11.46 15.31
CA ILE A 257 9.21 11.78 15.50
C ILE A 257 9.67 11.16 16.82
N SER A 258 10.56 10.16 16.76
CA SER A 258 11.03 9.47 17.97
C SER A 258 12.18 10.20 18.66
N ALA A 259 13.01 10.92 17.89
CA ALA A 259 14.07 11.76 18.40
C ALA A 259 14.44 12.86 17.40
N VAL A 260 14.99 13.95 17.92
CA VAL A 260 15.69 14.98 17.14
C VAL A 260 17.10 15.06 17.69
N LEU A 261 18.09 14.90 16.83
CA LEU A 261 19.49 14.89 17.19
C LEU A 261 20.20 16.10 16.58
N ASP A 262 21.19 16.64 17.26
CA ASP A 262 22.09 17.65 16.72
C ASP A 262 23.18 17.01 15.81
N ALA A 263 24.07 17.85 15.26
CA ALA A 263 25.19 17.38 14.43
C ALA A 263 26.18 16.46 15.16
N SER A 264 26.19 16.46 16.50
CA SER A 264 27.02 15.59 17.35
C SER A 264 26.30 14.30 17.75
N GLY A 265 25.06 14.09 17.27
CA GLY A 265 24.23 12.95 17.62
C GLY A 265 23.57 13.05 19.00
N GLN A 266 23.61 14.21 19.65
CA GLN A 266 23.00 14.39 20.98
C GLN A 266 21.50 14.73 20.85
N PRO A 267 20.64 14.21 21.74
CA PRO A 267 19.23 14.57 21.74
C PRO A 267 19.00 16.07 21.97
N VAL A 268 18.20 16.67 21.11
CA VAL A 268 17.74 18.06 21.22
C VAL A 268 16.39 18.06 21.94
N LEU A 269 16.25 18.92 22.94
CA LEU A 269 15.00 19.14 23.68
C LEU A 269 14.33 20.45 23.23
N ASN A 270 13.03 20.59 23.51
CA ASN A 270 12.25 21.80 23.24
C ASN A 270 12.29 22.29 21.78
N TRP A 271 12.37 21.33 20.84
CA TRP A 271 12.20 21.63 19.42
C TRP A 271 10.72 21.73 19.08
N THR A 272 10.43 22.42 17.99
CA THR A 272 9.11 22.39 17.34
C THR A 272 9.26 21.95 15.89
N VAL A 273 8.22 21.33 15.36
CA VAL A 273 8.10 21.01 13.93
C VAL A 273 6.89 21.71 13.38
N GLN A 274 7.07 22.40 12.27
CA GLN A 274 5.99 22.93 11.45
C GLN A 274 5.94 22.13 10.16
N SER A 275 4.74 21.80 9.69
CA SER A 275 4.52 21.18 8.39
C SER A 275 3.32 21.83 7.69
N LEU A 276 2.71 21.14 6.74
CA LEU A 276 1.49 21.58 6.06
C LEU A 276 0.32 21.73 7.06
N PRO A 277 -0.61 22.68 6.81
CA PRO A 277 -1.80 22.84 7.66
C PRO A 277 -2.56 21.53 7.85
N GLY A 278 -2.88 21.20 9.10
CA GLY A 278 -3.62 19.98 9.46
C GLY A 278 -2.77 18.70 9.56
N ILE A 279 -1.47 18.77 9.26
CA ILE A 279 -0.55 17.64 9.37
C ILE A 279 0.34 17.83 10.59
N ASP A 280 0.13 16.96 11.57
CA ASP A 280 1.00 16.83 12.73
C ASP A 280 1.94 15.63 12.55
N LEU A 281 3.23 15.92 12.36
CA LEU A 281 4.29 14.92 12.20
C LEU A 281 4.78 14.34 13.54
N THR A 282 4.41 14.93 14.67
CA THR A 282 4.83 14.44 15.98
C THR A 282 4.02 13.23 16.42
N THR A 283 2.78 13.13 15.96
CA THR A 283 1.89 12.02 16.32
C THR A 283 1.99 10.86 15.32
N PRO A 284 2.12 9.61 15.82
CA PRO A 284 2.01 8.44 14.96
C PRO A 284 0.64 8.41 14.29
N VAL A 285 0.58 7.82 13.08
CA VAL A 285 -0.70 7.40 12.51
C VAL A 285 -1.34 6.43 13.50
N PRO A 286 -2.58 6.69 13.98
CA PRO A 286 -3.27 5.77 14.84
C PRO A 286 -3.34 4.39 14.16
N GLU A 287 -2.93 3.35 14.87
CA GLU A 287 -3.29 2.01 14.43
C GLU A 287 -4.83 1.95 14.38
N PRO A 288 -5.45 1.45 13.28
CA PRO A 288 -6.89 1.25 13.26
C PRO A 288 -7.22 0.41 14.48
N SER A 289 -7.94 1.01 15.42
CA SER A 289 -7.91 0.62 16.83
C SER A 289 -8.04 -0.90 16.95
N SER A 290 -6.92 -1.57 17.23
CA SER A 290 -6.88 -3.02 17.43
C SER A 290 -7.90 -3.44 18.49
N TRP A 291 -8.20 -2.51 19.41
CA TRP A 291 -9.28 -2.57 20.37
C TRP A 291 -10.68 -2.61 19.76
N ALA A 292 -11.00 -1.79 18.75
CA ALA A 292 -12.30 -1.86 18.08
C ALA A 292 -12.47 -3.16 17.30
N LEU A 293 -11.41 -3.65 16.63
CA LEU A 293 -11.46 -4.95 15.95
C LEU A 293 -11.56 -6.11 16.95
N MET A 294 -10.83 -6.04 18.06
CA MET A 294 -10.95 -7.00 19.15
C MET A 294 -12.35 -6.98 19.78
N LEU A 295 -12.91 -5.79 20.04
CA LEU A 295 -14.27 -5.64 20.57
C LEU A 295 -15.31 -6.14 19.58
N ALA A 296 -15.19 -5.80 18.29
CA ALA A 296 -16.08 -6.31 17.25
C ALA A 296 -16.00 -7.84 17.16
N GLY A 297 -14.79 -8.41 17.24
CA GLY A 297 -14.57 -9.85 17.29
C GLY A 297 -15.22 -10.49 18.51
N LEU A 298 -15.06 -9.90 19.70
CA LEU A 298 -15.70 -10.37 20.94
C LEU A 298 -17.23 -10.29 20.87
N VAL A 299 -17.79 -9.22 20.28
CA VAL A 299 -19.24 -9.08 20.05
C VAL A 299 -19.74 -10.18 19.11
N LEU A 300 -19.02 -10.43 18.01
CA LEU A 300 -19.38 -11.49 17.05
C LEU A 300 -19.32 -12.88 17.69
N LEU A 301 -18.26 -13.18 18.46
CA LEU A 301 -18.13 -14.44 19.18
C LEU A 301 -19.24 -14.61 20.23
N GLY A 302 -19.57 -13.55 20.97
CA GLY A 302 -20.69 -13.55 21.91
C GLY A 302 -22.03 -13.84 21.24
N TRP A 303 -22.27 -13.26 20.06
CA TRP A 303 -23.48 -13.52 19.27
C TRP A 303 -23.56 -14.96 18.76
N LEU A 304 -22.46 -15.51 18.24
CA LEU A 304 -22.38 -16.90 17.79
C LEU A 304 -22.61 -17.89 18.95
N ALA A 305 -22.03 -17.63 20.13
CA ALA A 305 -22.23 -18.44 21.32
C ALA A 305 -23.71 -18.44 21.77
N GLN A 306 -24.38 -17.28 21.72
CA GLN A 306 -25.81 -17.19 22.01
C GLN A 306 -26.67 -17.99 21.03
N GLN A 307 -26.34 -18.00 19.74
CA GLN A 307 -27.09 -18.80 18.76
C GLN A 307 -26.96 -20.30 19.03
N GLN A 308 -25.77 -20.78 19.39
CA GLN A 308 -25.57 -22.19 19.73
C GLN A 308 -26.39 -22.61 20.96
N GLN A 309 -26.44 -21.76 21.99
CA GLN A 309 -27.26 -22.00 23.18
C GLN A 309 -28.76 -22.05 22.85
N ARG A 310 -29.24 -21.22 21.92
CA ARG A 310 -30.64 -21.26 21.47
C ARG A 310 -30.97 -22.57 20.75
N ARG A 311 -30.06 -23.08 19.91
CA ARG A 311 -30.23 -24.37 19.23
C ARG A 311 -30.23 -25.56 20.20
N ALA A 312 -29.35 -25.54 21.21
CA ALA A 312 -29.29 -26.59 22.24
C ALA A 312 -30.55 -26.62 23.13
N LYS A 313 -31.25 -25.48 23.27
CA LYS A 313 -32.48 -25.37 24.07
C LYS A 313 -33.76 -25.55 23.27
N SER A 314 -33.71 -25.75 21.95
CA SER A 314 -34.90 -26.13 21.18
C SER A 314 -35.42 -27.46 21.72
N PRO A 315 -36.54 -27.45 22.47
CA PRO A 315 -37.07 -28.66 23.07
C PRO A 315 -37.43 -29.60 21.94
N GLN A 316 -36.98 -30.85 22.00
CA GLN A 316 -37.52 -31.93 21.19
C GLN A 316 -39.04 -31.92 21.39
N HIS A 317 -39.75 -31.31 20.46
CA HIS A 317 -41.19 -31.25 20.51
C HIS A 317 -41.66 -32.68 20.31
N ASN A 318 -42.20 -33.23 21.40
CA ASN A 318 -42.76 -34.55 21.55
C ASN A 318 -43.47 -34.99 20.26
N ARG A 319 -42.82 -35.88 19.50
CA ARG A 319 -43.45 -36.57 18.37
C ARG A 319 -44.40 -37.60 18.97
N THR A 320 -45.56 -37.12 19.40
CA THR A 320 -46.62 -37.94 19.96
C THR A 320 -47.10 -38.87 18.86
N THR A 321 -46.73 -40.14 18.98
CA THR A 321 -47.06 -41.25 18.10
C THR A 321 -48.58 -41.39 18.04
N ARG A 322 -49.21 -40.92 16.96
CA ARG A 322 -50.63 -41.20 16.69
C ARG A 322 -50.70 -42.54 15.95
N GLN A 323 -50.80 -43.63 16.70
CA GLN A 323 -51.23 -44.93 16.18
C GLN A 323 -52.68 -44.80 15.70
N GLY A 324 -52.90 -44.93 14.39
CA GLY A 324 -54.22 -45.16 13.81
C GLY A 324 -54.52 -46.66 13.75
N PRO A 325 -55.74 -47.11 14.08
CA PRO A 325 -56.08 -48.52 14.05
C PRO A 325 -56.28 -49.02 12.61
N VAL A 326 -55.77 -50.24 12.39
CA VAL A 326 -56.06 -51.07 11.22
C VAL A 326 -57.51 -51.56 11.33
N SER A 327 -58.29 -51.37 10.28
CA SER A 327 -59.55 -52.10 10.08
C SER A 327 -59.61 -52.61 8.63
N THR A 328 -59.69 -53.94 8.58
CA THR A 328 -60.18 -54.92 7.59
C THR A 328 -60.77 -54.43 6.28
#